data_AF-A0A3B9X2Y8-F1
#
_entry.id   AF-A0A3B9X2Y8-F1
#
_cell.length_a   1.000
_cell.length_b   1.000
_cell.length_c   1.000
_cell.angle_alpha   90.00
_cell.angle_beta   90.00
_cell.angle_gamma   90.00
#
_symmetry.space_group_name_H-M   'P 1'
#
loop_
_entity.id
_entity.type
_entity.pdbx_description
1 polymer ?
#
loop_
_entity_poly.entity_id
_entity_poly.type
_entity_poly.pdbx_seq_one_letter_code
_entity_poly.pdbx_strand_id
1 'polypeptide(L)'
;MKPLLLTIEAFGPFAGQESVDFTALGSNPLFLINGATGAGKSTILDAICFALYGQTTGAERDASQMRCDFAKPDQLTTVTLKFSLGDKHYRIRRVPQQEKPKSRGEGTTSHSAEAQIWELDETEEGRLLVSKKVNDATVMVQELVGLDVEQFRQVMVLPQGKFRELLLADSKDREKIFSQLFQTSIYKRIEDSLKSKASGIKQAVENHQNQIRGILQAAEVSTEQEVSDALTTLAPELATALVKREEAGRDKKASETVKERSEQ
;
A
#
# COMPACT_ATOMS: atom_id res chain seq x y z
N MET A 1 13.01 -1.67 -15.62
CA MET A 1 14.07 -0.64 -15.70
C MET A 1 15.39 -1.32 -15.97
N LYS A 2 16.17 -0.83 -16.95
CA LYS A 2 17.55 -1.30 -17.21
C LYS A 2 18.53 -0.12 -17.11
N PRO A 3 19.54 -0.15 -16.21
CA PRO A 3 20.55 0.90 -16.15
C PRO A 3 21.44 0.85 -17.40
N LEU A 4 21.85 2.03 -17.88
CA LEU A 4 22.69 2.18 -19.08
C LEU A 4 24.04 2.78 -18.73
N LEU A 5 24.05 3.91 -18.04
CA LEU A 5 25.26 4.58 -17.60
C LEU A 5 25.02 5.19 -16.23
N LEU A 6 25.89 4.88 -15.27
CA LEU A 6 25.91 5.52 -13.95
C LEU A 6 27.18 6.35 -13.84
N THR A 7 27.04 7.64 -13.53
CA THR A 7 28.14 8.54 -13.25
C THR A 7 28.02 9.02 -11.80
N ILE A 8 29.08 8.84 -11.04
CA ILE A 8 29.18 9.14 -9.62
C ILE A 8 30.28 10.18 -9.43
N GLU A 9 30.01 11.26 -8.73
CA GLU A 9 31.01 12.29 -8.45
C GLU A 9 30.98 12.67 -6.96
N ALA A 10 32.16 12.63 -6.31
CA ALA A 10 32.33 13.02 -4.91
C ALA A 10 31.33 12.32 -3.96
N PHE A 11 31.04 11.03 -4.18
CA PHE A 11 30.01 10.26 -3.49
C PHE A 11 30.54 8.90 -2.99
N GLY A 12 30.31 8.60 -1.72
CA GLY A 12 30.85 7.45 -1.00
C GLY A 12 32.39 7.46 -0.97
N PRO A 13 33.07 6.36 -1.38
CA PRO A 13 34.53 6.33 -1.44
C PRO A 13 35.11 6.99 -2.69
N PHE A 14 34.27 7.46 -3.62
CA PHE A 14 34.72 8.03 -4.89
C PHE A 14 34.87 9.54 -4.76
N ALA A 15 36.12 10.02 -4.63
CA ALA A 15 36.42 11.45 -4.55
C ALA A 15 36.26 12.16 -5.91
N GLY A 16 36.68 11.48 -6.98
CA GLY A 16 36.59 11.98 -8.36
C GLY A 16 35.25 11.65 -9.03
N GLN A 17 35.23 11.83 -10.35
CA GLN A 17 34.16 11.35 -11.21
C GLN A 17 34.48 9.92 -11.66
N GLU A 18 33.59 8.98 -11.35
CA GLU A 18 33.65 7.60 -11.78
C GLU A 18 32.43 7.28 -12.64
N SER A 19 32.58 6.43 -13.66
CA SER A 19 31.47 6.02 -14.51
C SER A 19 31.44 4.51 -14.71
N VAL A 20 30.24 3.95 -14.64
CA VAL A 20 29.94 2.54 -14.89
C VAL A 20 29.02 2.48 -16.11
N ASP A 21 29.60 2.05 -17.23
CA ASP A 21 28.86 1.81 -18.47
C ASP A 21 28.30 0.37 -18.48
N PHE A 22 26.99 0.24 -18.27
CA PHE A 22 26.30 -1.03 -18.31
C PHE A 22 26.03 -1.50 -19.74
N THR A 23 26.12 -0.61 -20.74
CA THR A 23 25.93 -0.98 -22.15
C THR A 23 27.11 -1.80 -22.68
N ALA A 24 28.31 -1.56 -22.14
CA ALA A 24 29.51 -2.35 -22.43
C ALA A 24 29.39 -3.84 -22.02
N LEU A 25 28.45 -4.17 -21.12
CA LEU A 25 28.16 -5.55 -20.70
C LEU A 25 27.29 -6.31 -21.72
N GLY A 26 26.79 -5.62 -22.75
CA GLY A 26 26.01 -6.19 -23.84
C GLY A 26 24.59 -6.62 -23.42
N SER A 27 24.17 -7.77 -23.92
CA SER A 27 22.86 -8.37 -23.65
C SER A 27 22.86 -9.36 -22.49
N ASN A 28 24.01 -9.57 -21.83
CA ASN A 28 24.11 -10.54 -20.75
C ASN A 28 23.35 -10.02 -19.51
N PRO A 29 22.37 -10.77 -18.98
CA PRO A 29 21.59 -10.33 -17.82
C PRO A 29 22.38 -10.44 -16.51
N LEU A 30 23.50 -11.15 -16.50
CA LEU A 30 24.30 -11.44 -15.31
C LEU A 30 25.71 -10.84 -15.45
N PHE A 31 26.12 -10.08 -14.44
CA PHE A 31 27.46 -9.54 -14.31
C PHE A 31 27.90 -9.57 -12.84
N LEU A 32 29.21 -9.48 -12.62
CA LEU A 32 29.82 -9.53 -11.28
C LEU A 32 30.53 -8.21 -10.99
N ILE A 33 30.16 -7.55 -9.88
CA ILE A 33 30.91 -6.44 -9.31
C ILE A 33 31.90 -7.02 -8.29
N ASN A 34 33.17 -7.14 -8.69
CA ASN A 34 34.24 -7.65 -7.82
C ASN A 34 35.15 -6.52 -7.30
N GLY A 35 35.67 -6.68 -6.09
CA GLY A 35 36.58 -5.73 -5.45
C GLY A 35 36.74 -6.02 -3.96
N ALA A 36 37.75 -5.42 -3.32
CA ALA A 36 37.98 -5.57 -1.88
C ALA A 36 36.80 -5.00 -1.04
N THR A 37 36.67 -5.43 0.21
CA THR A 37 35.76 -4.78 1.17
C THR A 37 36.13 -3.30 1.30
N GLY A 38 35.13 -2.42 1.26
CA GLY A 38 35.34 -0.96 1.25
C GLY A 38 35.61 -0.34 -0.12
N ALA A 39 35.80 -1.12 -1.20
CA ALA A 39 36.05 -0.59 -2.54
C ALA A 39 34.84 0.08 -3.23
N GLY A 40 33.74 0.36 -2.50
CA GLY A 40 32.57 1.05 -3.07
C GLY A 40 31.56 0.18 -3.82
N LYS A 41 31.65 -1.16 -3.74
CA LYS A 41 30.69 -2.07 -4.38
C LYS A 41 29.23 -1.78 -3.99
N SER A 42 28.97 -1.65 -2.69
CA SER A 42 27.64 -1.27 -2.18
C SER A 42 27.28 0.17 -2.56
N THR A 43 28.28 1.05 -2.67
CA THR A 43 28.07 2.45 -3.07
C THR A 43 27.52 2.58 -4.49
N ILE A 44 27.87 1.68 -5.41
CA ILE A 44 27.26 1.65 -6.75
C ILE A 44 25.74 1.44 -6.64
N LEU A 45 25.29 0.53 -5.77
CA LEU A 45 23.87 0.29 -5.52
C LEU A 45 23.23 1.49 -4.80
N ASP A 46 23.91 2.07 -3.81
CA ASP A 46 23.46 3.30 -3.16
C ASP A 46 23.30 4.46 -4.13
N ALA A 47 24.21 4.60 -5.09
CA ALA A 47 24.17 5.65 -6.09
C ALA A 47 22.98 5.47 -7.05
N ILE A 48 22.67 4.23 -7.48
CA ILE A 48 21.47 3.97 -8.30
C ILE A 48 20.20 4.30 -7.53
N CYS A 49 20.09 3.83 -6.29
CA CYS A 49 18.94 4.11 -5.42
C CYS A 49 18.80 5.61 -5.16
N PHE A 50 19.93 6.29 -4.90
CA PHE A 50 19.96 7.72 -4.69
C PHE A 50 19.54 8.48 -5.95
N ALA A 51 20.08 8.13 -7.12
CA ALA A 51 19.73 8.77 -8.38
C ALA A 51 18.22 8.72 -8.65
N LEU A 52 17.58 7.58 -8.41
CA LEU A 52 16.15 7.39 -8.63
C LEU A 52 15.30 8.09 -7.55
N TYR A 53 15.56 7.81 -6.28
CA TYR A 53 14.64 8.14 -5.18
C TYR A 53 15.15 9.20 -4.19
N GLY A 54 16.40 9.63 -4.33
CA GLY A 54 17.05 10.55 -3.39
C GLY A 54 17.44 9.89 -2.06
N GLN A 55 17.41 8.55 -1.97
CA GLN A 55 17.75 7.80 -0.75
C GLN A 55 18.72 6.65 -1.04
N THR A 56 19.49 6.23 -0.03
CA THR A 56 20.44 5.10 -0.13
C THR A 56 19.73 3.74 0.00
N THR A 57 20.43 2.63 -0.26
CA THR A 57 19.81 1.28 -0.26
C THR A 57 19.44 0.75 1.14
N GLY A 58 20.20 1.14 2.17
CA GLY A 58 20.01 0.65 3.54
C GLY A 58 19.09 1.50 4.43
N ALA A 59 18.67 2.69 3.98
CA ALA A 59 18.00 3.71 4.81
C ALA A 59 18.78 4.18 6.06
N GLU A 60 19.93 3.58 6.37
CA GLU A 60 20.78 3.91 7.51
C GLU A 60 21.54 5.23 7.34
N ARG A 61 21.84 5.61 6.09
CA ARG A 61 22.60 6.81 5.75
C ARG A 61 21.74 7.77 4.93
N ASP A 62 21.69 9.01 5.41
CA ASP A 62 21.12 10.11 4.62
C ASP A 62 22.02 10.37 3.41
N ALA A 63 21.43 10.75 2.27
CA ALA A 63 22.19 11.05 1.07
C ALA A 63 23.18 12.22 1.24
N SER A 64 22.89 13.16 2.16
CA SER A 64 23.80 14.24 2.53
C SER A 64 25.09 13.74 3.20
N GLN A 65 25.04 12.60 3.88
CA GLN A 65 26.20 11.95 4.51
C GLN A 65 27.03 11.14 3.52
N MET A 66 26.59 11.04 2.26
CA MET A 66 27.29 10.28 1.23
C MET A 66 28.35 11.11 0.50
N ARG A 67 28.56 12.40 0.84
CA ARG A 67 29.68 13.17 0.28
C ARG A 67 31.02 12.51 0.65
N CYS A 68 31.92 12.37 -0.31
CA CYS A 68 33.26 11.86 -0.06
C CYS A 68 34.13 12.91 0.67
N ASP A 69 34.73 12.55 1.80
CA ASP A 69 35.59 13.46 2.58
C ASP A 69 36.89 13.85 1.86
N PHE A 70 37.32 13.04 0.90
CA PHE A 70 38.51 13.31 0.08
C PHE A 70 38.21 14.13 -1.18
N ALA A 71 36.94 14.48 -1.43
CA ALA A 71 36.57 15.33 -2.56
C ALA A 71 37.01 16.77 -2.33
N LYS A 72 37.38 17.47 -3.41
CA LYS A 72 37.74 18.89 -3.30
C LYS A 72 36.55 19.71 -2.80
N PRO A 73 36.75 20.77 -1.99
CA PRO A 73 35.64 21.57 -1.46
C PRO A 73 34.73 22.16 -2.55
N ASP A 74 35.30 22.56 -3.69
CA ASP A 74 34.59 23.14 -4.83
C ASP A 74 33.91 22.10 -5.73
N GLN A 75 34.24 20.82 -5.57
CA GLN A 75 33.66 19.73 -6.32
C GLN A 75 32.30 19.34 -5.73
N LEU A 76 31.26 19.43 -6.54
CA LEU A 76 29.90 19.12 -6.14
C LEU A 76 29.69 17.60 -6.11
N THR A 77 29.08 17.08 -5.04
CA THR A 77 28.62 15.69 -4.99
C THR A 77 27.42 15.55 -5.92
N THR A 78 27.52 14.67 -6.91
CA THR A 78 26.45 14.45 -7.89
C THR A 78 26.35 12.99 -8.28
N VAL A 79 25.14 12.54 -8.61
CA VAL A 79 24.93 11.22 -9.21
C VAL A 79 24.00 11.38 -10.41
N THR A 80 24.42 10.83 -11.54
CA THR A 80 23.65 10.83 -12.78
C THR A 80 23.44 9.39 -13.24
N LEU A 81 22.21 9.02 -13.53
CA LEU A 81 21.85 7.71 -14.06
C LEU A 81 21.10 7.87 -15.38
N LYS A 82 21.62 7.25 -16.43
CA LYS A 82 20.88 6.97 -17.66
C LYS A 82 20.27 5.56 -17.55
N PHE A 83 19.00 5.41 -17.86
CA PHE A 83 18.29 4.11 -17.81
C PHE A 83 17.21 4.02 -18.88
N SER A 84 16.79 2.79 -19.21
CA SER A 84 15.68 2.52 -20.14
C SER A 84 14.47 1.89 -19.44
N LEU A 85 13.30 2.21 -19.97
CA LEU A 85 11.99 1.64 -19.61
C LEU A 85 11.24 1.31 -20.91
N GLY A 86 11.24 0.03 -21.28
CA GLY A 86 10.80 -0.38 -22.62
C GLY A 86 11.69 0.30 -23.66
N ASP A 87 11.08 0.97 -24.63
CA ASP A 87 11.78 1.65 -25.72
C ASP A 87 12.23 3.08 -25.35
N LYS A 88 11.80 3.59 -24.19
CA LYS A 88 12.11 4.96 -23.75
C LYS A 88 13.37 5.02 -22.91
N HIS A 89 14.11 6.11 -23.09
CA HIS A 89 15.37 6.39 -22.42
C HIS A 89 15.23 7.62 -21.53
N TYR A 90 15.80 7.55 -20.33
CA TYR A 90 15.73 8.63 -19.35
C TYR A 90 17.10 8.91 -18.75
N ARG A 91 17.32 10.17 -18.41
CA ARG A 91 18.45 10.60 -17.57
C ARG A 91 17.90 11.26 -16.32
N ILE A 92 18.39 10.84 -15.17
CA ILE A 92 18.14 11.52 -13.90
C ILE A 92 19.47 11.99 -13.31
N ARG A 93 19.53 13.25 -12.89
CA ARG A 93 20.66 13.83 -12.17
C ARG A 93 20.18 14.31 -10.81
N ARG A 94 20.88 13.91 -9.75
CA ARG A 94 20.61 14.38 -8.39
C ARG A 94 21.85 14.93 -7.71
N VAL A 95 21.61 15.95 -6.90
CA VAL A 95 22.58 16.63 -6.06
C VAL A 95 22.02 16.57 -4.63
N PRO A 96 22.70 15.94 -3.67
CA PRO A 96 22.27 15.97 -2.27
C PRO A 96 22.50 17.36 -1.69
N GLN A 97 21.82 17.65 -0.58
CA GLN A 97 22.14 18.83 0.21
C GLN A 97 23.58 18.70 0.73
N GLN A 98 24.38 19.74 0.53
CA GLN A 98 25.80 19.73 0.87
C GLN A 98 26.32 21.16 1.08
N GLU A 99 27.42 21.30 1.81
CA GLU A 99 28.12 22.57 1.92
C GLU A 99 29.03 22.78 0.71
N LYS A 100 29.05 24.00 0.17
CA LYS A 100 29.98 24.43 -0.88
C LYS A 100 30.71 25.70 -0.48
N PRO A 101 31.94 25.94 -0.95
CA PRO A 101 32.61 27.22 -0.80
C PRO A 101 31.74 28.37 -1.31
N LYS A 102 31.74 29.49 -0.60
CA LYS A 102 31.07 30.70 -1.08
C LYS A 102 31.73 31.18 -2.37
N SER A 103 30.92 31.66 -3.31
CA SER A 103 31.42 32.26 -4.55
C SER A 103 32.21 33.55 -4.33
N ARG A 104 32.03 34.19 -3.15
CA ARG A 104 32.74 35.39 -2.71
C ARG A 104 32.99 35.33 -1.20
N GLY A 105 34.21 35.65 -0.77
CA GLY A 105 34.63 35.65 0.64
C GLY A 105 35.01 34.27 1.18
N GLU A 106 35.37 34.22 2.47
CA GLU A 106 35.77 32.98 3.16
C GLU A 106 34.55 32.23 3.73
N GLY A 107 34.68 30.90 3.84
CA GLY A 107 33.69 29.99 4.43
C GLY A 107 32.79 29.27 3.42
N THR A 108 31.82 28.50 3.94
CA THR A 108 30.90 27.67 3.14
C THR A 108 29.47 28.24 3.14
N THR A 109 28.67 27.76 2.19
CA THR A 109 27.23 28.01 2.08
C THR A 109 26.52 26.72 1.72
N SER A 110 25.30 26.56 2.24
CA SER A 110 24.50 25.37 1.96
C SER A 110 24.00 25.38 0.51
N HIS A 111 24.30 24.30 -0.21
CA HIS A 111 23.71 23.97 -1.49
C HIS A 111 22.51 23.06 -1.25
N SER A 112 21.32 23.51 -1.60
CA SER A 112 20.09 22.71 -1.47
C SER A 112 20.13 21.48 -2.36
N ALA A 113 19.36 20.45 -1.99
CA ALA A 113 19.21 19.28 -2.83
C ALA A 113 18.47 19.63 -4.14
N GLU A 114 18.88 19.01 -5.24
CA GLU A 114 18.31 19.26 -6.57
C GLU A 114 18.12 17.94 -7.32
N ALA A 115 17.07 17.86 -8.13
CA ALA A 115 16.83 16.72 -9.00
C ALA A 115 16.33 17.18 -10.37
N GLN A 116 16.83 16.54 -11.42
CA GLN A 116 16.52 16.88 -12.80
C GLN A 116 16.28 15.59 -13.59
N ILE A 117 15.24 15.58 -14.42
CA ILE A 117 14.87 14.42 -15.24
C ILE A 117 14.72 14.86 -16.69
N TRP A 118 15.29 14.08 -17.60
CA TRP A 118 15.14 14.20 -19.04
C TRP A 118 14.61 12.89 -19.62
N GLU A 119 13.70 12.98 -20.58
CA GLU A 119 13.39 11.91 -21.53
C GLU A 119 14.31 12.08 -22.74
N LEU A 120 15.23 11.14 -22.94
CA LEU A 120 16.24 11.22 -23.99
C LEU A 120 15.65 10.86 -25.35
N ASP A 121 16.00 11.64 -26.37
CA ASP A 121 15.76 11.34 -27.77
C ASP A 121 17.04 10.78 -28.41
N GLU A 122 17.02 10.61 -29.74
CA GLU A 122 18.18 10.11 -30.51
C GLU A 122 19.44 10.99 -30.39
N THR A 123 19.31 12.24 -29.91
CA THR A 123 20.42 13.20 -29.77
C THR A 123 21.04 13.25 -28.37
N GLU A 124 20.52 12.46 -27.42
CA GLU A 124 20.91 12.45 -26.00
C GLU A 124 20.76 13.77 -25.20
N GLU A 125 20.31 14.86 -25.83
CA GLU A 125 20.02 16.11 -25.12
C GLU A 125 18.67 16.01 -24.40
N GLY A 126 17.67 15.41 -25.06
CA GLY A 126 16.41 14.99 -24.49
C GLY A 126 15.47 16.12 -24.04
N ARG A 127 14.19 15.80 -23.93
CA ARG A 127 13.17 16.70 -23.36
C ARG A 127 13.30 16.76 -21.84
N LEU A 128 13.52 17.96 -21.30
CA LEU A 128 13.49 18.20 -19.85
C LEU A 128 12.08 17.98 -19.30
N LEU A 129 11.93 17.04 -18.37
CA LEU A 129 10.67 16.73 -17.69
C LEU A 129 10.59 17.40 -16.31
N VAL A 130 11.68 17.38 -15.55
CA VAL A 130 11.77 18.04 -14.23
C VAL A 130 13.03 18.88 -14.18
N SER A 131 12.87 20.17 -13.87
CA SER A 131 13.97 21.14 -13.97
C SER A 131 14.86 21.24 -12.74
N LYS A 132 14.32 21.00 -11.53
CA LYS A 132 15.08 21.17 -10.27
C LYS A 132 14.48 20.52 -9.02
N LYS A 133 13.15 20.37 -8.96
CA LYS A 133 12.44 20.01 -7.72
C LYS A 133 12.59 18.52 -7.39
N VAL A 134 13.12 18.25 -6.19
CA VAL A 134 13.36 16.90 -5.67
C VAL A 134 12.09 16.08 -5.56
N ASN A 135 10.99 16.66 -5.06
CA ASN A 135 9.72 15.95 -4.88
C ASN A 135 9.10 15.56 -6.23
N ASP A 136 9.01 16.52 -7.16
CA ASP A 136 8.48 16.28 -8.51
C ASP A 136 9.27 15.18 -9.23
N ALA A 137 10.60 15.17 -9.10
CA ALA A 137 11.43 14.11 -9.65
C ALA A 137 11.15 12.75 -9.00
N THR A 138 11.00 12.69 -7.67
CA THR A 138 10.69 11.43 -6.98
C THR A 138 9.32 10.88 -7.37
N VAL A 139 8.28 11.74 -7.45
CA VAL A 139 6.94 11.33 -7.89
C VAL A 139 6.98 10.81 -9.32
N MET A 140 7.64 11.52 -10.23
CA MET A 140 7.78 11.08 -11.62
C MET A 140 8.53 9.75 -11.73
N VAL A 141 9.60 9.53 -10.97
CA VAL A 141 10.30 8.23 -10.95
C VAL A 141 9.38 7.12 -10.44
N GLN A 142 8.58 7.37 -9.40
CA GLN A 142 7.62 6.38 -8.90
C GLN A 142 6.57 6.02 -9.95
N GLU A 143 6.07 7.00 -10.71
CA GLU A 143 5.13 6.77 -11.82
C GLU A 143 5.78 6.00 -12.98
N LEU A 144 7.02 6.34 -13.35
CA LEU A 144 7.72 5.73 -14.47
C LEU A 144 8.19 4.29 -14.17
N VAL A 145 8.76 4.07 -12.98
CA VAL A 145 9.28 2.76 -12.56
C VAL A 145 8.15 1.87 -12.03
N GLY A 146 7.07 2.47 -11.54
CA GLY A 146 5.94 1.77 -10.92
C GLY A 146 6.25 1.24 -9.52
N LEU A 147 7.37 1.68 -8.92
CA LEU A 147 7.81 1.26 -7.59
C LEU A 147 8.19 2.47 -6.74
N ASP A 148 7.76 2.48 -5.48
CA ASP A 148 8.30 3.35 -4.44
C ASP A 148 9.72 2.91 -4.00
N VAL A 149 10.36 3.71 -3.15
CA VAL A 149 11.74 3.45 -2.70
C VAL A 149 11.86 2.16 -1.89
N GLU A 150 10.86 1.82 -1.06
CA GLU A 150 10.89 0.62 -0.23
C GLU A 150 10.68 -0.63 -1.09
N GLN A 151 9.74 -0.57 -2.04
CA GLN A 151 9.53 -1.57 -3.09
C GLN A 151 10.80 -1.79 -3.91
N PHE A 152 11.41 -0.70 -4.36
CA PHE A 152 12.59 -0.76 -5.20
C PHE A 152 13.79 -1.35 -4.45
N ARG A 153 14.03 -0.98 -3.19
CA ARG A 153 15.10 -1.57 -2.35
C ARG A 153 14.94 -3.07 -2.22
N GLN A 154 13.72 -3.54 -1.98
CA GLN A 154 13.41 -4.96 -1.84
C GLN A 154 13.71 -5.75 -3.11
N VAL A 155 13.42 -5.19 -4.28
CA VAL A 155 13.66 -5.84 -5.58
C VAL A 155 15.12 -5.72 -6.04
N MET A 156 15.75 -4.57 -5.88
CA MET A 156 17.10 -4.29 -6.41
C MET A 156 18.21 -4.89 -5.54
N VAL A 157 18.04 -4.90 -4.22
CA VAL A 157 19.05 -5.36 -3.27
C VAL A 157 18.43 -6.46 -2.43
N LEU A 158 18.77 -7.71 -2.73
CA LEU A 158 18.53 -8.80 -1.79
C LEU A 158 19.39 -8.52 -0.54
N PRO A 159 18.77 -8.30 0.64
CA PRO A 159 19.56 -8.08 1.84
C PRO A 159 20.43 -9.31 2.10
N GLN A 160 21.70 -9.09 2.45
CA GLN A 160 22.60 -10.19 2.80
C GLN A 160 21.94 -11.04 3.91
N GLY A 161 21.82 -12.35 3.67
CA GLY A 161 21.14 -13.28 4.59
C GLY A 161 19.66 -13.55 4.27
N LYS A 162 18.87 -12.56 3.81
CA LYS A 162 17.44 -12.76 3.51
C LYS A 162 17.18 -13.67 2.32
N PHE A 163 18.09 -13.72 1.35
CA PHE A 163 17.98 -14.70 0.26
C PHE A 163 18.22 -16.14 0.75
N ARG A 164 19.15 -16.31 1.71
CA ARG A 164 19.36 -17.61 2.37
C ARG A 164 18.12 -18.00 3.17
N GLU A 165 17.51 -17.05 3.88
CA GLU A 165 16.22 -17.26 4.55
C GLU A 165 15.13 -17.66 3.54
N LEU A 166 15.02 -17.01 2.38
CA LEU A 166 14.07 -17.40 1.34
C LEU A 166 14.28 -18.84 0.82
N LEU A 167 15.54 -19.25 0.59
CA LEU A 167 15.90 -20.59 0.11
C LEU A 167 15.60 -21.68 1.15
N LEU A 168 15.82 -21.37 2.43
CA LEU A 168 15.64 -22.31 3.54
C LEU A 168 14.23 -22.25 4.16
N ALA A 169 13.46 -21.21 3.88
CA ALA A 169 12.13 -21.00 4.42
C ALA A 169 11.18 -22.13 3.98
N ASP A 170 10.31 -22.54 4.91
CA ASP A 170 9.17 -23.36 4.59
C ASP A 170 8.16 -22.59 3.70
N SER A 171 7.13 -23.28 3.20
CA SER A 171 6.17 -22.67 2.28
C SER A 171 5.47 -21.43 2.86
N LYS A 172 5.25 -21.39 4.18
CA LYS A 172 4.52 -20.31 4.86
C LYS A 172 5.41 -19.09 5.07
N ASP A 173 6.65 -19.31 5.49
CA ASP A 173 7.64 -18.24 5.63
C ASP A 173 8.04 -17.68 4.27
N ARG A 174 8.13 -18.53 3.24
CA ARG A 174 8.39 -18.10 1.86
C ARG A 174 7.26 -17.24 1.30
N GLU A 175 6.00 -17.60 1.54
CA GLU A 175 4.83 -16.78 1.19
C GLU A 175 4.91 -15.41 1.87
N LYS A 176 5.28 -15.35 3.15
CA LYS A 176 5.44 -14.10 3.89
C LYS A 176 6.54 -13.21 3.29
N ILE A 177 7.69 -13.79 2.94
CA ILE A 177 8.81 -13.06 2.32
C ILE A 177 8.39 -12.53 0.94
N PHE A 178 7.75 -13.34 0.09
CA PHE A 178 7.27 -12.89 -1.22
C PHE A 178 6.15 -11.85 -1.12
N SER A 179 5.26 -11.98 -0.13
CA SER A 179 4.21 -10.99 0.10
C SER A 179 4.78 -9.64 0.50
N GLN A 180 5.89 -9.62 1.25
CA GLN A 180 6.65 -8.40 1.51
C GLN A 180 7.32 -7.89 0.23
N LEU A 181 8.13 -8.73 -0.44
CA LEU A 181 8.92 -8.37 -1.62
C LEU A 181 8.08 -7.79 -2.78
N PHE A 182 6.91 -8.38 -3.02
CA PHE A 182 5.98 -7.97 -4.09
C PHE A 182 4.82 -7.13 -3.58
N GLN A 183 4.84 -6.75 -2.29
CA GLN A 183 3.83 -5.94 -1.62
C GLN A 183 2.38 -6.39 -1.84
N THR A 184 2.15 -7.71 -1.86
CA THR A 184 0.79 -8.26 -2.04
C THR A 184 -0.12 -8.09 -0.81
N SER A 185 0.35 -7.37 0.22
CA SER A 185 -0.41 -7.00 1.41
C SER A 185 -1.73 -6.27 1.10
N ILE A 186 -1.83 -5.59 -0.04
CA ILE A 186 -3.07 -4.94 -0.48
C ILE A 186 -4.15 -5.96 -0.82
N TYR A 187 -3.80 -7.05 -1.51
CA TYR A 187 -4.73 -8.11 -1.85
C TYR A 187 -5.22 -8.84 -0.60
N LYS A 188 -4.31 -9.07 0.36
CA LYS A 188 -4.67 -9.66 1.66
C LYS A 188 -5.66 -8.79 2.43
N ARG A 189 -5.46 -7.46 2.44
CA ARG A 189 -6.41 -6.52 3.05
C ARG A 189 -7.78 -6.55 2.37
N ILE A 190 -7.83 -6.65 1.05
CA ILE A 190 -9.08 -6.79 0.30
C ILE A 190 -9.77 -8.11 0.66
N GLU A 191 -9.04 -9.22 0.67
CA GLU A 191 -9.54 -10.54 1.05
C GLU A 191 -10.13 -10.53 2.46
N ASP A 192 -9.38 -10.02 3.45
CA ASP A 192 -9.81 -9.92 4.84
C ASP A 192 -11.07 -9.06 4.99
N SER A 193 -11.17 -7.95 4.24
CA SER A 193 -12.35 -7.08 4.23
C SER A 193 -13.58 -7.80 3.66
N LEU A 194 -13.42 -8.51 2.54
CA LEU A 194 -14.50 -9.30 1.93
C LEU A 194 -14.95 -10.44 2.85
N LYS A 195 -14.00 -11.13 3.49
CA LYS A 195 -14.27 -12.22 4.43
C LYS A 195 -15.05 -11.72 5.66
N SER A 196 -14.65 -10.57 6.21
CA SER A 196 -15.36 -9.94 7.33
C SER A 196 -16.81 -9.58 6.96
N LYS A 197 -17.02 -8.97 5.79
CA LYS A 197 -18.37 -8.65 5.28
C LYS A 197 -19.21 -9.91 5.07
N ALA A 198 -18.66 -10.94 4.45
CA ALA A 198 -19.35 -12.21 4.22
C ALA A 198 -19.75 -12.88 5.54
N SER A 199 -18.86 -12.88 6.53
CA SER A 199 -19.15 -13.39 7.88
C SER A 199 -20.28 -12.61 8.55
N GLY A 200 -20.27 -11.27 8.45
CA GLY A 200 -21.32 -10.41 8.98
C GLY A 200 -22.69 -10.69 8.36
N ILE A 201 -22.75 -10.84 7.03
CA ILE A 201 -23.98 -11.19 6.31
C ILE A 201 -24.49 -12.57 6.75
N LYS A 202 -23.61 -13.57 6.83
CA LYS A 202 -23.97 -14.92 7.26
C LYS A 202 -24.58 -14.92 8.65
N GLN A 203 -23.99 -14.18 9.58
CA GLN A 203 -24.47 -14.09 10.95
C GLN A 203 -25.79 -13.31 11.05
N ALA A 204 -25.99 -12.28 10.24
CA ALA A 204 -27.27 -11.57 10.16
C ALA A 204 -28.40 -12.48 9.64
N VAL A 205 -28.12 -13.30 8.61
CA VAL A 205 -29.08 -14.29 8.09
C VAL A 205 -29.42 -15.32 9.15
N GLU A 206 -28.43 -15.87 9.85
CA GLU A 206 -28.64 -16.84 10.92
C GLU A 206 -29.46 -16.26 12.07
N ASN A 207 -29.18 -15.01 12.47
CA ASN A 207 -29.96 -14.31 13.49
C ASN A 207 -31.42 -14.10 13.07
N HIS A 208 -31.67 -13.69 11.81
CA HIS A 208 -33.04 -13.55 11.31
C HIS A 208 -33.78 -14.89 11.22
N GLN A 209 -33.11 -15.95 10.79
CA GLN A 209 -33.70 -17.30 10.80
C GLN A 209 -34.05 -17.77 12.20
N ASN A 210 -33.19 -17.50 13.19
CA ASN A 210 -33.46 -17.82 14.59
C ASN A 210 -34.62 -16.98 15.16
N GLN A 211 -34.73 -15.70 14.78
CA GLN A 211 -35.88 -14.85 15.15
C GLN A 211 -37.19 -15.39 14.57
N ILE A 212 -37.21 -15.71 13.27
CA ILE A 212 -38.38 -16.29 12.61
C ILE A 212 -38.79 -17.59 13.31
N ARG A 213 -37.83 -18.48 13.58
CA ARG A 213 -38.09 -19.75 14.29
C ARG A 213 -38.66 -19.52 15.68
N GLY A 214 -38.15 -18.54 16.42
CA GLY A 214 -38.66 -18.19 17.75
C GLY A 214 -40.09 -17.66 17.71
N ILE A 215 -40.43 -16.82 16.72
CA ILE A 215 -41.80 -16.30 16.53
C ILE A 215 -42.76 -17.44 16.17
N LEU A 216 -42.37 -18.31 15.23
CA LEU A 216 -43.18 -19.46 14.81
C LEU A 216 -43.45 -20.41 15.98
N GLN A 217 -42.42 -20.73 16.77
CA GLN A 217 -42.55 -21.60 17.93
C GLN A 217 -43.49 -21.00 18.99
N ALA A 218 -43.46 -19.69 19.22
CA ALA A 218 -44.38 -19.01 20.15
C ALA A 218 -45.84 -19.03 19.67
N ALA A 219 -46.05 -19.13 18.36
CA ALA A 219 -47.36 -19.26 17.74
C ALA A 219 -47.80 -20.73 17.54
N GLU A 220 -47.04 -21.70 18.07
CA GLU A 220 -47.29 -23.15 17.94
C GLU A 220 -47.40 -23.64 16.48
N VAL A 221 -46.73 -22.96 15.56
CA VAL A 221 -46.73 -23.26 14.13
C VAL A 221 -45.30 -23.44 13.61
N SER A 222 -45.16 -24.15 12.50
CA SER A 222 -43.85 -24.54 11.95
C SER A 222 -43.48 -23.76 10.69
N THR A 223 -44.46 -23.15 10.02
CA THR A 223 -44.26 -22.43 8.75
C THR A 223 -45.05 -21.13 8.70
N GLU A 224 -44.60 -20.15 7.91
CA GLU A 224 -45.37 -18.92 7.65
C GLU A 224 -46.73 -19.20 7.00
N GLN A 225 -46.83 -20.29 6.22
CA GLN A 225 -48.08 -20.73 5.61
C GLN A 225 -49.09 -21.16 6.68
N GLU A 226 -48.65 -21.94 7.67
CA GLU A 226 -49.46 -22.34 8.82
C GLU A 226 -49.91 -21.14 9.67
N VAL A 227 -49.09 -20.08 9.79
CA VAL A 227 -49.49 -18.82 10.43
C VAL A 227 -50.67 -18.21 9.68
N SER A 228 -50.58 -18.11 8.35
CA SER A 228 -51.65 -17.55 7.51
C SER A 228 -52.93 -18.37 7.63
N ASP A 229 -52.81 -19.70 7.58
CA ASP A 229 -53.95 -20.63 7.67
C ASP A 229 -54.64 -20.55 9.05
N ALA A 230 -53.84 -20.49 10.12
CA ALA A 230 -54.32 -20.30 11.48
C ALA A 230 -55.04 -18.95 11.64
N LEU A 231 -54.52 -17.86 11.06
CA LEU A 231 -55.17 -16.55 11.09
C LEU A 231 -56.51 -16.54 10.36
N THR A 232 -56.62 -17.21 9.20
CA THR A 232 -57.91 -17.33 8.50
C THR A 232 -58.96 -18.09 9.30
N THR A 233 -58.53 -19.03 10.15
CA THR A 233 -59.45 -19.83 11.00
C THR A 233 -59.82 -19.09 12.28
N LEU A 234 -58.82 -18.52 12.98
CA LEU A 234 -58.98 -17.87 14.28
C LEU A 234 -59.65 -16.49 14.18
N ALA A 235 -59.47 -15.75 13.07
CA ALA A 235 -60.08 -14.43 12.90
C ALA A 235 -61.62 -14.41 13.02
N PRO A 236 -62.38 -15.27 12.31
CA PRO A 236 -63.83 -15.33 12.48
C PRO A 236 -64.26 -15.86 13.84
N GLU A 237 -63.52 -16.80 14.45
CA GLU A 237 -63.81 -17.31 15.79
C GLU A 237 -63.63 -16.22 16.85
N LEU A 238 -62.56 -15.44 16.76
CA LEU A 238 -62.30 -14.28 17.61
C LEU A 238 -63.39 -13.22 17.46
N ALA A 239 -63.79 -12.90 16.23
CA ALA A 239 -64.87 -11.96 15.97
C ALA A 239 -66.19 -12.42 16.63
N THR A 240 -66.50 -13.70 16.51
CA THR A 240 -67.70 -14.30 17.13
C THR A 240 -67.62 -14.30 18.66
N ALA A 241 -66.45 -14.61 19.23
CA ALA A 241 -66.23 -14.60 20.67
C ALA A 241 -66.32 -13.18 21.26
N LEU A 242 -65.82 -12.16 20.54
CA LEU A 242 -65.93 -10.76 20.94
C LEU A 242 -67.39 -10.29 20.97
N VAL A 243 -68.18 -10.64 19.95
CA VAL A 243 -69.62 -10.34 19.92
C VAL A 243 -70.34 -11.00 21.10
N LYS A 244 -70.10 -12.29 21.36
CA LYS A 244 -70.66 -12.98 22.53
C LYS A 244 -70.24 -12.35 23.85
N ARG A 245 -69.00 -11.86 23.95
CA ARG A 245 -68.52 -11.16 25.16
C ARG A 245 -69.26 -9.83 25.36
N GLU A 246 -69.51 -9.08 24.29
CA GLU A 246 -70.29 -7.84 24.36
C GLU A 246 -71.74 -8.09 24.76
N GLU A 247 -72.39 -9.11 24.17
CA GLU A 247 -73.76 -9.52 24.51
C GLU A 247 -73.85 -9.94 25.98
N ALA A 248 -72.99 -10.84 26.44
CA ALA A 248 -72.93 -11.24 27.84
C ALA A 248 -72.66 -10.05 28.79
N GLY A 249 -71.87 -9.08 28.35
CA GLY A 249 -71.63 -7.84 29.10
C GLY A 249 -72.87 -6.94 29.17
N ARG A 250 -73.69 -6.87 28.10
CA ARG A 250 -74.96 -6.15 28.09
C ARG A 250 -76.00 -6.84 28.96
N ASP A 251 -76.10 -8.16 28.88
CA ASP A 251 -77.05 -8.96 29.68
C ASP A 251 -76.73 -8.88 31.18
N LYS A 252 -75.44 -8.91 31.54
CA LYS A 252 -75.00 -8.70 32.93
C LYS A 252 -75.44 -7.33 33.45
N LYS A 253 -75.19 -6.25 32.69
CA LYS A 253 -75.62 -4.89 33.05
C LYS A 253 -77.14 -4.77 33.15
N ALA A 254 -77.88 -5.39 32.25
CA ALA A 254 -79.35 -5.40 32.28
C ALA A 254 -79.87 -6.12 33.53
N SER A 255 -79.29 -7.28 33.87
CA SER A 255 -79.64 -8.03 35.09
C SER A 255 -79.29 -7.28 36.37
N GLU A 256 -78.16 -6.55 36.41
CA GLU A 256 -77.80 -5.69 37.54
C GLU A 256 -78.79 -4.52 37.70
N THR A 257 -79.22 -3.90 36.59
CA THR A 257 -80.21 -2.82 36.59
C THR A 257 -81.60 -3.28 37.05
N VAL A 258 -82.01 -4.51 36.68
CA VAL A 258 -83.27 -5.11 37.14
C VAL A 258 -83.22 -5.45 38.62
N LYS A 259 -82.06 -5.93 39.11
CA LYS A 259 -81.87 -6.22 40.53
C LYS A 259 -81.92 -4.95 41.38
N GLU A 260 -81.26 -3.87 40.96
CA GLU A 260 -81.31 -2.57 41.63
C GLU A 260 -82.73 -1.97 41.66
N ARG A 261 -83.55 -2.20 40.62
CA ARG A 261 -84.96 -1.79 40.58
C ARG A 261 -85.90 -2.65 41.43
N SER A 262 -85.49 -3.88 41.78
CA SER A 262 -86.27 -4.77 42.65
C SER A 262 -85.96 -4.59 44.14
N GLU A 263 -84.89 -3.88 44.47
CA GLU A 263 -84.44 -3.58 45.83
C GLU A 263 -84.86 -2.16 46.32
N GLN A 264 -85.57 -1.39 45.47
CA GLN A 264 -86.23 -0.11 45.80
C GLN A 264 -87.75 -0.30 45.93
#